data_AF-A0A838VL12-F1
#
_entry.id   AF-A0A838VL12-F1
#
_cell.length_a   1.000
_cell.length_b   1.000
_cell.length_c   1.000
_cell.angle_alpha   90.00
_cell.angle_beta   90.00
_cell.angle_gamma   90.00
#
_symmetry.space_group_name_H-M   'P 1'
#
loop_
_entity.id
_entity.type
_entity.pdbx_description
1 polymer ?
#
loop_
_entity_poly.entity_id
_entity_poly.type
_entity_poly.pdbx_seq_one_letter_code
_entity_poly.pdbx_strand_id
1 'polypeptide(L)'
;MADLDLLLPVFQRLRRQGVALGVDDYLVAVEAFLAERLDNLDDFPGLCRLLWAKSREDQQLFDQAMKELVPIPNYSPSARTTPQSQNQPPTPKTDTQLPQLPKTEKLTPETQLKLRSPSVQPFPRQTEPLAQTQSYQLIPRLPINRRDLAGVWRQLHRPQRGGVPELDLDATIHSICRTGLLLKPVLQPRRCNRAQLLVLVDCQSSMTPFAPLISAVIEGIKRGGLLPRTSFYYFHDCPEKFVYVHPHLTQVPLETVLDTAQGNSVLIISDAGSARGYYEKRRVAQTKAFIQNLSNYTYLYTW
;
A
#
# COMPACT_ATOMS: atom_id res chain seq x y z
N MET A 1 -6.14 34.85 -15.68
CA MET A 1 -5.23 34.74 -14.51
C MET A 1 -5.96 34.36 -13.23
N ALA A 2 -7.20 34.80 -13.00
CA ALA A 2 -7.98 34.44 -11.81
C ALA A 2 -8.29 32.93 -11.67
N ASP A 3 -8.41 32.19 -12.77
CA ASP A 3 -8.82 30.77 -12.72
C ASP A 3 -7.68 29.81 -12.33
N LEU A 4 -6.43 30.19 -12.59
CA LEU A 4 -5.27 29.41 -12.14
C LEU A 4 -5.12 29.45 -10.61
N ASP A 5 -5.53 30.57 -9.99
CA ASP A 5 -5.56 30.70 -8.54
C ASP A 5 -6.63 29.80 -7.89
N LEU A 6 -7.64 29.35 -8.66
CA LEU A 6 -8.69 28.43 -8.21
C LEU A 6 -8.30 26.95 -8.36
N LEU A 7 -7.35 26.64 -9.24
CA LEU A 7 -6.92 25.28 -9.57
C LEU A 7 -6.31 24.57 -8.35
N LEU A 8 -5.42 25.26 -7.62
CA LEU A 8 -4.75 24.71 -6.44
C LEU A 8 -5.73 24.49 -5.24
N PRO A 9 -6.61 25.44 -4.88
CA PRO A 9 -7.65 25.23 -3.87
C PRO A 9 -8.57 24.04 -4.17
N VAL A 10 -9.04 23.90 -5.42
CA VAL A 10 -9.93 22.80 -5.84
C VAL A 10 -9.20 21.47 -5.76
N PHE A 11 -7.97 21.39 -6.26
CA PHE A 11 -7.13 20.18 -6.18
C PHE A 11 -6.89 19.74 -4.73
N GLN A 12 -6.57 20.68 -3.83
CA GLN A 12 -6.38 20.38 -2.42
C GLN A 12 -7.68 19.92 -1.73
N ARG A 13 -8.83 20.49 -2.10
CA ARG A 13 -10.14 20.11 -1.54
C ARG A 13 -10.51 18.68 -1.93
N LEU A 14 -10.34 18.31 -3.20
CA LEU A 14 -10.62 16.96 -3.71
C LEU A 14 -9.73 15.90 -3.06
N ARG A 15 -8.44 16.19 -2.88
CA ARG A 15 -7.53 15.29 -2.14
C ARG A 15 -7.94 15.10 -0.69
N ARG A 16 -8.45 16.14 -0.03
CA ARG A 16 -8.98 16.05 1.34
C ARG A 16 -10.28 15.24 1.43
N GLN A 17 -11.07 15.22 0.35
CA GLN A 17 -12.31 14.46 0.23
C GLN A 17 -12.09 13.00 -0.21
N GLY A 18 -10.83 12.60 -0.45
CA GLY A 18 -10.48 11.20 -0.73
C GLY A 18 -10.37 10.85 -2.21
N VAL A 19 -10.47 11.82 -3.12
CA VAL A 19 -10.24 11.58 -4.56
C VAL A 19 -8.75 11.28 -4.77
N ALA A 20 -8.45 10.17 -5.46
CA ALA A 20 -7.09 9.67 -5.70
C ALA A 20 -6.34 10.50 -6.76
N LEU A 21 -6.02 11.76 -6.42
CA LEU A 21 -5.28 12.69 -7.28
C LEU A 21 -3.81 12.79 -6.86
N GLY A 22 -2.91 12.55 -7.81
CA GLY A 22 -1.47 12.71 -7.67
C GLY A 22 -0.98 14.10 -8.07
N VAL A 23 0.29 14.39 -7.77
CA VAL A 23 0.94 15.65 -8.20
C VAL A 23 1.09 15.68 -9.73
N ASP A 24 1.25 14.53 -10.37
CA ASP A 24 1.31 14.43 -11.83
C ASP A 24 -0.02 14.86 -12.47
N ASP A 25 -1.17 14.49 -11.88
CA ASP A 25 -2.49 14.93 -12.36
C ASP A 25 -2.71 16.45 -12.23
N TYR A 26 -2.04 17.07 -11.25
CA TYR A 26 -2.03 18.54 -11.09
C TYR A 26 -1.16 19.20 -12.16
N LEU A 27 0.03 18.67 -12.42
CA LEU A 27 0.93 19.20 -13.44
C LEU A 27 0.33 19.07 -14.84
N VAL A 28 -0.33 17.95 -15.15
CA VAL A 28 -1.05 17.77 -16.41
C VAL A 28 -2.18 18.80 -16.57
N ALA A 29 -2.90 19.12 -15.50
CA ALA A 29 -3.93 20.16 -15.55
C ALA A 29 -3.34 21.57 -15.78
N VAL A 30 -2.18 21.85 -15.17
CA VAL A 30 -1.46 23.12 -15.40
C VAL A 30 -0.89 23.19 -16.82
N GLU A 31 -0.33 22.10 -17.34
CA GLU A 31 0.17 22.02 -18.71
C GLU A 31 -0.96 22.16 -19.74
N ALA A 32 -2.11 21.50 -19.51
CA ALA A 32 -3.30 21.67 -20.34
C ALA A 32 -3.80 23.12 -20.33
N PHE A 33 -3.80 23.76 -19.17
CA PHE A 33 -4.20 25.17 -19.03
C PHE A 33 -3.24 26.15 -19.72
N LEU A 34 -1.94 25.84 -19.75
CA LEU A 34 -0.94 26.65 -20.45
C LEU A 34 -0.92 26.38 -21.97
N ALA A 35 -1.30 25.17 -22.39
CA ALA A 35 -1.31 24.74 -23.79
C ALA A 35 -2.60 25.14 -24.52
N GLU A 36 -3.75 25.09 -23.85
CA GLU A 36 -5.02 25.51 -24.43
C GLU A 36 -5.18 27.03 -24.30
N ARG A 37 -5.11 27.74 -25.44
CA ARG A 37 -5.77 29.04 -25.60
C ARG A 37 -7.29 28.78 -25.56
N LEU A 38 -7.84 28.67 -24.36
CA LEU A 38 -9.28 28.55 -24.15
C LEU A 38 -9.93 29.90 -24.52
N ASP A 39 -10.60 29.93 -25.67
CA ASP A 39 -11.34 31.09 -26.14
C ASP A 39 -12.66 31.32 -25.36
N ASN A 40 -13.09 30.34 -24.55
CA ASN A 40 -14.28 30.40 -23.70
C ASN A 40 -13.93 30.16 -22.23
N LEU A 41 -14.23 31.16 -21.39
CA LEU A 41 -13.91 31.20 -19.96
C LEU A 41 -14.80 30.27 -19.09
N ASP A 42 -15.84 29.67 -19.66
CA ASP A 42 -16.78 28.78 -18.96
C ASP A 42 -16.41 27.28 -19.03
N ASP A 43 -15.39 26.90 -19.80
CA ASP A 43 -15.01 25.49 -20.03
C ASP A 43 -13.97 24.95 -19.02
N PHE A 44 -13.38 25.81 -18.19
CA PHE A 44 -12.36 25.45 -17.19
C PHE A 44 -12.84 24.42 -16.14
N PRO A 45 -14.03 24.55 -15.53
CA PRO A 45 -14.56 23.55 -14.62
C PRO A 45 -14.85 22.23 -15.34
N GLY A 46 -15.23 22.28 -16.62
CA GLY A 46 -15.50 21.12 -17.45
C GLY A 46 -14.25 20.28 -17.70
N LEU A 47 -13.12 20.93 -18.02
CA LEU A 47 -11.85 20.25 -18.24
C LEU A 47 -11.32 19.62 -16.96
N CYS A 48 -11.31 20.36 -15.85
CA CYS A 48 -10.88 19.82 -14.55
C CYS A 48 -11.77 18.66 -14.08
N ARG A 49 -13.09 18.74 -14.34
CA ARG A 49 -14.03 17.64 -14.09
C ARG A 49 -13.70 16.41 -14.93
N LEU A 50 -13.41 16.57 -16.22
CA LEU A 50 -13.04 15.45 -17.08
C LEU A 50 -11.71 14.81 -16.67
N LEU A 51 -10.73 15.63 -16.26
CA LEU A 51 -9.38 15.17 -15.96
C LEU A 51 -9.28 14.50 -14.58
N TRP A 52 -9.97 15.04 -13.58
CA TRP A 52 -9.86 14.61 -12.19
C TRP A 52 -11.02 13.73 -11.71
N ALA A 53 -12.24 13.89 -12.26
CA ALA A 53 -13.42 13.19 -11.77
C ALA A 53 -13.77 11.97 -12.64
N LYS A 54 -13.05 10.87 -12.40
CA LYS A 54 -13.14 9.61 -13.16
C LYS A 54 -14.38 8.77 -12.81
N SER A 55 -14.99 8.99 -11.64
CA SER A 55 -16.23 8.34 -11.20
C SER A 55 -17.39 9.31 -11.00
N ARG A 56 -18.63 8.81 -10.93
CA ARG A 56 -19.81 9.64 -10.63
C ARG A 56 -19.74 10.26 -9.24
N GLU A 57 -19.10 9.59 -8.29
CA GLU A 57 -18.88 10.09 -6.92
C GLU A 57 -17.86 11.24 -6.92
N ASP A 58 -16.76 11.10 -7.67
CA ASP A 58 -15.76 12.17 -7.81
C ASP A 58 -16.35 13.42 -8.48
N GLN A 59 -17.28 13.24 -9.42
CA GLN A 59 -17.95 14.36 -10.09
C GLN A 59 -18.84 15.15 -9.12
N GLN A 60 -19.51 14.45 -8.19
CA GLN A 60 -20.30 15.11 -7.15
C GLN A 60 -19.42 15.88 -6.17
N LEU A 61 -18.27 15.30 -5.78
CA LEU A 61 -17.30 15.97 -4.91
C LEU A 61 -16.69 17.20 -5.60
N PHE A 62 -16.42 17.10 -6.90
CA PHE A 62 -15.96 18.21 -7.73
C PHE A 62 -16.99 19.35 -7.81
N ASP A 63 -18.24 19.03 -8.15
CA ASP A 63 -19.31 20.02 -8.25
C ASP A 63 -19.55 20.72 -6.90
N GLN A 64 -19.44 19.98 -5.78
CA GLN A 64 -19.52 20.54 -4.44
C GLN A 64 -18.34 21.46 -4.11
N ALA A 65 -17.11 21.04 -4.42
CA ALA A 65 -15.92 21.84 -4.17
C ALA A 65 -15.92 23.15 -4.97
N MET A 66 -16.37 23.11 -6.23
CA MET A 66 -16.51 24.31 -7.07
C MET A 66 -17.58 25.27 -6.54
N LYS A 67 -18.72 24.75 -6.08
CA LYS A 67 -19.81 25.56 -5.50
C LYS A 67 -19.41 26.27 -4.20
N GLU A 68 -18.52 25.66 -3.42
CA GLU A 68 -18.00 26.24 -2.18
C GLU A 68 -16.90 27.29 -2.43
N LEU A 69 -16.12 27.15 -3.50
CA LEU A 69 -14.93 27.97 -3.77
C LEU A 69 -15.19 29.16 -4.72
N VAL A 70 -16.27 29.15 -5.50
CA VAL A 70 -16.68 30.28 -6.37
C VAL A 70 -17.81 31.09 -5.69
N PRO A 71 -17.56 32.32 -5.21
CA PRO A 71 -18.63 33.21 -4.78
C PRO A 71 -19.39 33.67 -6.01
N ILE A 72 -20.69 33.41 -6.07
CA ILE A 72 -21.56 33.71 -7.22
C ILE A 72 -21.65 35.23 -7.45
N PRO A 73 -21.50 35.70 -8.70
CA PRO A 73 -22.43 36.67 -9.24
C PRO A 73 -23.12 36.09 -10.49
N ASN A 74 -24.42 35.85 -10.34
CA ASN A 74 -25.45 35.69 -11.37
C ASN A 74 -25.11 34.89 -12.65
N TYR A 75 -25.62 33.66 -12.71
CA TYR A 75 -26.12 33.12 -13.98
C TYR A 75 -27.40 32.31 -13.77
N SER A 76 -28.46 32.74 -14.44
CA SER A 76 -29.78 32.13 -14.50
C SER A 76 -29.73 30.82 -15.29
N PRO A 77 -30.36 29.72 -14.83
CA PRO A 77 -30.42 28.51 -15.63
C PRO A 77 -31.41 28.69 -16.79
N SER A 78 -30.89 28.88 -18.00
CA SER A 78 -31.66 28.70 -19.23
C SER A 78 -32.04 27.22 -19.39
N ALA A 79 -33.34 26.98 -19.24
CA ALA A 79 -34.17 25.99 -19.91
C ALA A 79 -33.51 24.70 -20.42
N ARG A 80 -33.87 23.58 -19.78
CA ARG A 80 -34.16 22.35 -20.52
C ARG A 80 -35.52 21.81 -20.11
N THR A 81 -36.38 21.73 -21.11
CA THR A 81 -37.79 21.34 -21.13
C THR A 81 -37.99 19.89 -20.68
N THR A 82 -38.86 19.68 -19.70
CA THR A 82 -39.61 18.43 -19.51
C THR A 82 -41.03 18.61 -20.05
N PRO A 83 -41.59 17.68 -20.85
CA PRO A 83 -43.02 17.66 -21.09
C PRO A 83 -43.76 17.27 -19.81
N GLN A 84 -44.78 18.08 -19.49
CA GLN A 84 -45.77 17.83 -18.47
C GLN A 84 -46.63 16.61 -18.82
N SER A 85 -47.08 15.88 -17.80
CA SER A 85 -48.44 15.35 -17.81
C SER A 85 -49.07 15.53 -16.43
N GLN A 86 -50.13 16.33 -16.43
CA GLN A 86 -51.00 16.64 -15.31
C GLN A 86 -51.82 15.41 -14.92
N ASN A 87 -52.04 15.18 -13.62
CA ASN A 87 -53.37 15.24 -13.03
C ASN A 87 -53.35 14.95 -11.52
N GLN A 88 -54.08 15.80 -10.81
CA GLN A 88 -54.59 15.72 -9.44
C GLN A 88 -56.03 16.28 -9.52
N PRO A 89 -56.91 16.24 -8.48
CA PRO A 89 -56.85 15.70 -7.11
C PRO A 89 -58.21 14.95 -6.79
N PRO A 90 -58.78 14.81 -5.55
CA PRO A 90 -58.34 15.19 -4.20
C PRO A 90 -58.52 14.16 -3.06
N THR A 91 -57.89 14.52 -1.92
CA THR A 91 -58.03 14.14 -0.49
C THR A 91 -59.48 13.99 0.03
N PRO A 92 -59.78 13.21 1.10
CA PRO A 92 -59.49 13.62 2.49
C PRO A 92 -59.12 12.51 3.51
N LYS A 93 -58.56 12.94 4.65
CA LYS A 93 -58.41 12.20 5.91
C LYS A 93 -59.68 12.34 6.76
N THR A 94 -60.01 11.33 7.58
CA THR A 94 -60.27 11.42 9.05
C THR A 94 -61.13 10.23 9.53
N ASP A 95 -60.60 9.53 10.53
CA ASP A 95 -61.18 8.72 11.61
C ASP A 95 -62.45 7.89 11.38
N THR A 96 -62.37 6.59 11.69
CA THR A 96 -63.49 5.86 12.31
C THR A 96 -62.98 4.70 13.18
N GLN A 97 -63.55 4.64 14.38
CA GLN A 97 -63.34 3.69 15.47
C GLN A 97 -63.87 2.26 15.18
N LEU A 98 -63.34 1.32 15.97
CA LEU A 98 -63.74 -0.08 16.18
C LEU A 98 -65.25 -0.30 16.44
N PRO A 99 -65.77 -1.47 16.06
CA PRO A 99 -66.23 -2.47 17.07
C PRO A 99 -65.95 -3.93 16.60
N GLN A 100 -66.01 -5.04 17.34
CA GLN A 100 -66.21 -5.44 18.74
C GLN A 100 -65.85 -6.95 18.81
N LEU A 101 -65.41 -7.45 19.98
CA LEU A 101 -65.27 -8.89 20.28
C LEU A 101 -66.64 -9.56 20.48
N PRO A 102 -66.72 -10.89 20.26
CA PRO A 102 -67.10 -11.79 21.36
C PRO A 102 -66.10 -12.96 21.49
N LYS A 103 -65.47 -13.14 22.67
CA LYS A 103 -65.85 -14.05 23.79
C LYS A 103 -65.62 -15.55 23.51
N THR A 104 -64.56 -16.06 24.15
CA THR A 104 -64.42 -17.27 25.02
C THR A 104 -65.37 -18.44 24.73
N GLU A 105 -65.00 -19.72 24.65
CA GLU A 105 -64.19 -20.51 25.59
C GLU A 105 -64.20 -22.00 25.17
N LYS A 106 -63.08 -22.73 25.26
CA LYS A 106 -62.94 -24.06 25.91
C LYS A 106 -61.64 -24.79 25.51
N LEU A 107 -60.68 -24.75 26.43
CA LEU A 107 -59.93 -25.87 27.03
C LEU A 107 -59.50 -27.06 26.11
N THR A 108 -58.22 -26.98 25.72
CA THR A 108 -57.12 -27.98 25.72
C THR A 108 -57.41 -29.45 26.11
N PRO A 109 -56.65 -30.43 25.57
CA PRO A 109 -55.24 -30.57 25.98
C PRO A 109 -54.30 -31.15 24.92
N GLU A 110 -53.22 -30.43 24.58
CA GLU A 110 -51.98 -31.10 24.16
C GLU A 110 -50.76 -30.40 24.76
N THR A 111 -49.98 -31.20 25.47
CA THR A 111 -48.75 -30.89 26.17
C THR A 111 -47.73 -30.28 25.20
N GLN A 112 -47.54 -28.96 25.26
CA GLN A 112 -46.39 -28.32 24.63
C GLN A 112 -45.32 -28.04 25.68
N LEU A 113 -44.17 -28.66 25.43
CA LEU A 113 -42.89 -28.45 26.09
C LEU A 113 -42.66 -26.95 26.28
N LYS A 114 -42.50 -26.53 27.53
CA LYS A 114 -42.24 -25.14 27.91
C LYS A 114 -40.82 -24.77 27.48
N LEU A 115 -40.65 -24.33 26.23
CA LEU A 115 -39.42 -23.67 25.81
C LEU A 115 -39.33 -22.37 26.62
N ARG A 116 -38.34 -22.30 27.50
CA ARG A 116 -38.04 -21.11 28.28
C ARG A 116 -37.68 -20.01 27.26
N SER A 117 -38.60 -19.06 27.05
CA SER A 117 -38.29 -17.85 26.29
C SER A 117 -37.09 -17.20 26.97
N PRO A 118 -36.01 -16.88 26.25
CA PRO A 118 -34.94 -16.07 26.84
C PRO A 118 -35.59 -14.75 27.20
N SER A 119 -35.69 -14.47 28.49
CA SER A 119 -35.96 -13.13 28.97
C SER A 119 -34.85 -12.26 28.45
N VAL A 120 -35.10 -11.55 27.34
CA VAL A 120 -34.24 -10.48 26.85
C VAL A 120 -34.35 -9.37 27.89
N GLN A 121 -33.57 -9.48 28.94
CA GLN A 121 -33.25 -8.32 29.75
C GLN A 121 -32.37 -7.45 28.86
N PRO A 122 -32.79 -6.22 28.52
CA PRO A 122 -31.91 -5.30 27.83
C PRO A 122 -30.72 -5.07 28.74
N PHE A 123 -29.56 -5.65 28.39
CA PHE A 123 -28.31 -5.29 29.03
C PHE A 123 -28.14 -3.79 28.83
N PRO A 124 -28.14 -2.96 29.89
CA PRO A 124 -27.81 -1.57 29.72
C PRO A 124 -26.35 -1.54 29.26
N ARG A 125 -26.14 -1.22 27.98
CA ARG A 125 -24.81 -0.84 27.49
C ARG A 125 -24.46 0.45 28.24
N GLN A 126 -23.68 0.31 29.30
CA GLN A 126 -22.96 1.42 29.89
C GLN A 126 -21.88 1.84 28.88
N THR A 127 -22.28 2.56 27.84
CA THR A 127 -21.36 3.40 27.08
C THR A 127 -21.12 4.64 27.92
N GLU A 128 -20.34 4.49 28.98
CA GLU A 128 -19.57 5.64 29.43
C GLU A 128 -18.71 6.03 28.22
N PRO A 129 -18.93 7.21 27.60
CA PRO A 129 -18.00 7.66 26.58
C PRO A 129 -16.66 7.72 27.30
N LEU A 130 -15.71 6.87 26.90
CA LEU A 130 -14.33 7.03 27.31
C LEU A 130 -13.96 8.46 26.95
N ALA A 131 -13.97 9.36 27.94
CA ALA A 131 -13.58 10.76 27.83
C ALA A 131 -12.06 10.90 27.60
N GLN A 132 -11.44 9.84 27.10
CA GLN A 132 -10.09 9.82 26.57
C GLN A 132 -10.25 9.93 25.07
N THR A 133 -10.03 11.12 24.53
CA THR A 133 -9.79 11.35 23.11
C THR A 133 -8.54 10.55 22.75
N GLN A 134 -8.69 9.27 22.46
CA GLN A 134 -7.59 8.43 22.00
C GLN A 134 -7.19 9.00 20.64
N SER A 135 -5.99 9.56 20.58
CA SER A 135 -5.42 10.07 19.35
C SER A 135 -5.00 8.86 18.50
N TYR A 136 -5.92 8.40 17.64
CA TYR A 136 -5.61 7.36 16.68
C TYR A 136 -4.64 7.94 15.63
N GLN A 137 -3.42 7.42 15.60
CA GLN A 137 -2.50 7.68 14.49
C GLN A 137 -2.87 6.75 13.34
N LEU A 138 -3.70 7.24 12.43
CA LEU A 138 -4.07 6.54 11.19
C LEU A 138 -2.98 6.62 10.11
N ILE A 139 -1.89 7.33 10.39
CA ILE A 139 -0.72 7.37 9.51
C ILE A 139 0.02 6.05 9.69
N PRO A 140 0.13 5.21 8.64
CA PRO A 140 0.87 3.96 8.73
C PRO A 140 2.31 4.26 9.10
N ARG A 141 2.73 3.83 10.28
CA ARG A 141 4.13 3.91 10.71
C ARG A 141 4.75 2.53 10.64
N LEU A 142 5.94 2.50 10.08
CA LEU A 142 6.76 1.30 10.09
C LEU A 142 7.14 0.99 11.54
N PRO A 143 7.18 -0.29 11.93
CA PRO A 143 7.60 -0.69 13.28
C PRO A 143 9.08 -0.38 13.55
N ILE A 144 9.87 -0.13 12.50
CA ILE A 144 11.32 0.11 12.57
C ILE A 144 11.66 1.39 11.83
N ASN A 145 12.50 2.24 12.43
CA ASN A 145 12.99 3.45 11.78
C ASN A 145 13.97 3.12 10.64
N ARG A 146 14.00 3.98 9.61
CA ARG A 146 14.88 3.81 8.44
C ARG A 146 16.37 3.73 8.80
N ARG A 147 16.80 4.48 9.83
CA ARG A 147 18.21 4.49 10.30
C ARG A 147 18.58 3.16 10.95
N ASP A 148 17.71 2.63 11.79
CA ASP A 148 17.91 1.35 12.47
C ASP A 148 17.89 0.21 11.46
N LEU A 149 16.96 0.25 10.51
CA LEU A 149 16.89 -0.67 9.39
C LEU A 149 18.19 -0.68 8.57
N ALA A 150 18.76 0.49 8.26
CA ALA A 150 20.07 0.58 7.61
C ALA A 150 21.20 -0.02 8.46
N GLY A 151 21.15 0.14 9.79
CA GLY A 151 22.06 -0.51 10.72
C GLY A 151 22.02 -2.03 10.62
N VAL A 152 20.81 -2.61 10.63
CA VAL A 152 20.59 -4.06 10.48
C VAL A 152 21.19 -4.57 9.17
N TRP A 153 20.95 -3.89 8.05
CA TRP A 153 21.52 -4.33 6.77
C TRP A 153 23.05 -4.27 6.72
N ARG A 154 23.67 -3.32 7.43
CA ARG A 154 25.14 -3.23 7.53
C ARG A 154 25.73 -4.39 8.33
N GLN A 155 24.98 -5.03 9.23
CA GLN A 155 25.44 -6.23 9.92
C GLN A 155 25.63 -7.42 8.97
N LEU A 156 25.02 -7.40 7.78
CA LEU A 156 25.24 -8.41 6.75
C LEU A 156 26.56 -8.22 6.00
N HIS A 157 27.33 -7.16 6.26
CA HIS A 157 28.60 -6.91 5.59
C HIS A 157 29.58 -8.05 5.85
N ARG A 158 30.21 -8.54 4.78
CA ARG A 158 31.27 -9.55 4.83
C ARG A 158 32.57 -8.90 4.37
N PRO A 159 33.34 -8.28 5.27
CA PRO A 159 34.56 -7.61 4.89
C PRO A 159 35.64 -8.61 4.54
N GLN A 160 36.06 -8.64 3.27
CA GLN A 160 37.14 -9.48 2.79
C GLN A 160 38.20 -8.62 2.10
N ARG A 161 39.47 -9.01 2.21
CA ARG A 161 40.55 -8.35 1.46
C ARG A 161 40.56 -8.86 0.02
N GLY A 162 40.58 -7.95 -0.94
CA GLY A 162 40.62 -8.29 -2.36
C GLY A 162 40.32 -7.10 -3.26
N GLY A 163 40.56 -7.28 -4.57
CA GLY A 163 40.43 -6.23 -5.56
C GLY A 163 41.74 -5.52 -5.82
N VAL A 164 41.67 -4.24 -6.23
CA VAL A 164 42.86 -3.44 -6.53
C VAL A 164 43.67 -3.25 -5.25
N PRO A 165 44.98 -3.56 -5.27
CA PRO A 165 45.83 -3.34 -4.11
C PRO A 165 45.92 -1.85 -3.76
N GLU A 166 45.85 -1.56 -2.47
CA GLU A 166 46.09 -0.22 -1.91
C GLU A 166 47.45 -0.17 -1.21
N LEU A 167 47.98 1.04 -1.05
CA LEU A 167 49.26 1.25 -0.38
C LEU A 167 49.11 0.93 1.11
N ASP A 168 49.93 0.02 1.60
CA ASP A 168 50.10 -0.21 3.02
C ASP A 168 51.08 0.83 3.57
N LEU A 169 50.54 1.91 4.15
CA LEU A 169 51.34 3.01 4.68
C LEU A 169 52.29 2.54 5.77
N ASP A 170 51.79 1.75 6.72
CA ASP A 170 52.58 1.31 7.88
C ASP A 170 53.73 0.41 7.43
N ALA A 171 53.44 -0.59 6.60
CA ALA A 171 54.47 -1.49 6.09
C ALA A 171 55.48 -0.77 5.18
N THR A 172 55.02 0.22 4.40
CA THR A 172 55.91 1.03 3.56
C THR A 172 56.80 1.93 4.40
N ILE A 173 56.27 2.60 5.43
CA ILE A 173 57.05 3.43 6.37
C ILE A 173 58.10 2.56 7.06
N HIS A 174 57.72 1.39 7.58
CA HIS A 174 58.67 0.48 8.20
C HIS A 174 59.77 0.02 7.25
N SER A 175 59.43 -0.26 5.98
CA SER A 175 60.43 -0.57 4.96
C SER A 175 61.41 0.59 4.78
N ILE A 176 60.90 1.82 4.62
CA ILE A 176 61.74 3.03 4.46
C ILE A 176 62.63 3.23 5.67
N CYS A 177 62.10 3.12 6.88
CA CYS A 177 62.88 3.26 8.12
C CYS A 177 64.00 2.22 8.21
N ARG A 178 63.82 1.01 7.65
CA ARG A 178 64.84 -0.04 7.66
C ARG A 178 65.90 0.14 6.58
N THR A 179 65.52 0.58 5.38
CA THR A 179 66.43 0.69 4.23
C THR A 179 66.99 2.10 4.01
N GLY A 180 66.41 3.12 4.64
CA GLY A 180 66.74 4.53 4.44
C GLY A 180 66.22 5.12 3.12
N LEU A 181 65.64 4.30 2.24
CA LEU A 181 65.19 4.66 0.90
C LEU A 181 63.90 3.91 0.55
N LEU A 182 63.00 4.57 -0.19
CA LEU A 182 61.79 3.94 -0.74
C LEU A 182 62.13 3.11 -1.99
N LEU A 183 62.46 1.84 -1.79
CA LEU A 183 62.74 0.92 -2.91
C LEU A 183 61.47 0.53 -3.67
N LYS A 184 60.43 0.11 -2.92
CA LYS A 184 59.13 -0.27 -3.48
C LYS A 184 58.02 -0.06 -2.45
N PRO A 185 56.87 0.53 -2.83
CA PRO A 185 55.71 0.59 -1.96
C PRO A 185 55.18 -0.80 -1.63
N VAL A 186 54.89 -1.04 -0.35
CA VAL A 186 54.24 -2.28 0.09
C VAL A 186 52.74 -2.15 -0.18
N LEU A 187 52.21 -3.12 -0.91
CA LEU A 187 50.82 -3.11 -1.34
C LEU A 187 50.03 -4.18 -0.60
N GLN A 188 48.82 -3.84 -0.15
CA GLN A 188 47.89 -4.78 0.47
C GLN A 188 46.57 -4.81 -0.29
N PRO A 189 45.87 -5.95 -0.38
CA PRO A 189 44.55 -5.97 -0.99
C PRO A 189 43.56 -5.14 -0.15
N ARG A 190 42.82 -4.26 -0.83
CA ARG A 190 41.82 -3.40 -0.20
C ARG A 190 40.75 -4.20 0.53
N ARG A 191 40.29 -3.70 1.68
CA ARG A 191 39.15 -4.30 2.39
C ARG A 191 37.85 -3.89 1.69
N CYS A 192 37.17 -4.86 1.08
CA CYS A 192 35.90 -4.65 0.39
C CYS A 192 34.79 -5.50 1.03
N ASN A 193 33.56 -4.98 1.02
CA ASN A 193 32.40 -5.79 1.34
C ASN A 193 32.14 -6.77 0.19
N ARG A 194 31.98 -8.05 0.48
CA ARG A 194 31.61 -9.09 -0.50
C ARG A 194 30.24 -9.72 -0.24
N ALA A 195 29.46 -9.17 0.68
CA ALA A 195 28.12 -9.65 0.97
C ALA A 195 27.22 -9.57 -0.28
N GLN A 196 26.54 -10.67 -0.59
CA GLN A 196 25.52 -10.71 -1.63
C GLN A 196 24.20 -11.09 -0.99
N LEU A 197 23.14 -10.40 -1.38
CA LEU A 197 21.80 -10.63 -0.87
C LEU A 197 20.84 -10.86 -2.05
N LEU A 198 20.24 -12.04 -2.07
CA LEU A 198 19.12 -12.36 -2.93
C LEU A 198 17.82 -12.11 -2.15
N VAL A 199 16.90 -11.34 -2.72
CA VAL A 199 15.60 -11.05 -2.11
C VAL A 199 14.49 -11.61 -3.02
N LEU A 200 13.66 -12.49 -2.46
CA LEU A 200 12.46 -13.03 -3.09
C LEU A 200 11.24 -12.40 -2.42
N VAL A 201 10.37 -11.77 -3.21
CA VAL A 201 9.22 -11.02 -2.70
C VAL A 201 7.93 -11.58 -3.28
N ASP A 202 6.98 -11.90 -2.41
CA ASP A 202 5.65 -12.31 -2.84
C ASP A 202 4.82 -11.10 -3.27
N CYS A 203 4.30 -11.14 -4.49
CA CYS A 203 3.46 -10.11 -5.10
C CYS A 203 1.97 -10.49 -5.20
N GLN A 204 1.52 -11.54 -4.50
CA GLN A 204 0.11 -11.89 -4.44
C GLN A 204 -0.74 -10.82 -3.73
N SER A 205 -2.04 -10.78 -4.05
CA SER A 205 -3.01 -9.88 -3.41
C SER A 205 -3.08 -10.02 -1.88
N SER A 206 -2.79 -11.20 -1.31
CA SER A 206 -2.70 -11.38 0.16
C SER A 206 -1.59 -10.54 0.81
N MET A 207 -0.56 -10.17 0.04
CA MET A 207 0.54 -9.33 0.52
C MET A 207 0.23 -7.82 0.43
N THR A 208 -0.90 -7.42 -0.16
CA THR A 208 -1.31 -6.01 -0.32
C THR A 208 -1.28 -5.21 0.99
N PRO A 209 -1.79 -5.71 2.14
CA PRO A 209 -1.75 -4.98 3.40
C PRO A 209 -0.32 -4.70 3.90
N PHE A 210 0.65 -5.51 3.49
CA PHE A 210 2.05 -5.39 3.88
C PHE A 210 2.89 -4.56 2.90
N ALA A 211 2.31 -4.09 1.79
CA ALA A 211 3.03 -3.33 0.77
C ALA A 211 3.84 -2.14 1.31
N PRO A 212 3.35 -1.32 2.27
CA PRO A 212 4.16 -0.24 2.86
C PRO A 212 5.42 -0.76 3.57
N LEU A 213 5.32 -1.89 4.28
CA LEU A 213 6.44 -2.52 4.98
C LEU A 213 7.46 -3.10 3.98
N ILE A 214 6.97 -3.84 2.99
CA ILE A 214 7.81 -4.44 1.94
C ILE A 214 8.57 -3.35 1.18
N SER A 215 7.88 -2.27 0.80
CA SER A 215 8.49 -1.12 0.13
C SER A 215 9.60 -0.50 0.97
N ALA A 216 9.35 -0.29 2.27
CA ALA A 216 10.35 0.26 3.18
C ALA A 216 11.56 -0.66 3.38
N VAL A 217 11.34 -1.98 3.45
CA VAL A 217 12.41 -2.99 3.51
C VAL A 217 13.27 -2.94 2.26
N ILE A 218 12.65 -2.98 1.07
CA ILE A 218 13.35 -2.91 -0.21
C ILE A 218 14.13 -1.59 -0.33
N GLU A 219 13.53 -0.47 0.06
CA GLU A 219 14.20 0.83 0.06
C GLU A 219 15.38 0.85 1.04
N GLY A 220 15.21 0.26 2.23
CA GLY A 220 16.27 0.11 3.23
C GLY A 220 17.45 -0.71 2.72
N ILE A 221 17.19 -1.80 1.99
CA ILE A 221 18.23 -2.63 1.37
C ILE A 221 18.95 -1.84 0.28
N LYS A 222 18.20 -1.22 -0.64
CA LYS A 222 18.76 -0.49 -1.80
C LYS A 222 19.57 0.75 -1.40
N ARG A 223 19.09 1.54 -0.44
CA ARG A 223 19.69 2.83 -0.06
C ARG A 223 20.52 2.76 1.21
N GLY A 224 20.09 1.98 2.21
CA GLY A 224 20.68 1.97 3.55
C GLY A 224 21.76 0.90 3.77
N GLY A 225 21.59 -0.28 3.14
CA GLY A 225 22.43 -1.45 3.41
C GLY A 225 23.84 -1.38 2.86
N LEU A 226 24.09 -0.61 1.79
CA LEU A 226 25.40 -0.51 1.12
C LEU A 226 26.00 -1.90 0.79
N LEU A 227 25.13 -2.81 0.37
CA LEU A 227 25.53 -4.14 -0.07
C LEU A 227 26.00 -4.06 -1.53
N PRO A 228 27.16 -4.64 -1.88
CA PRO A 228 27.75 -4.50 -3.21
C PRO A 228 26.92 -5.19 -4.30
N ARG A 229 26.22 -6.28 -3.96
CA ARG A 229 25.36 -7.03 -4.88
C ARG A 229 24.04 -7.34 -4.19
N THR A 230 22.96 -6.83 -4.78
CA THR A 230 21.59 -7.12 -4.34
C THR A 230 20.76 -7.48 -5.57
N SER A 231 20.06 -8.60 -5.49
CA SER A 231 19.18 -9.08 -6.56
C SER A 231 17.77 -9.22 -6.02
N PHE A 232 16.78 -8.74 -6.77
CA PHE A 232 15.38 -8.79 -6.37
C PHE A 232 14.59 -9.59 -7.40
N TYR A 233 13.82 -10.56 -6.92
CA TYR A 233 12.87 -11.30 -7.73
C TYR A 233 11.53 -11.42 -7.02
N TYR A 234 10.48 -11.63 -7.80
CA TYR A 234 9.11 -11.69 -7.35
C TYR A 234 8.50 -13.06 -7.64
N PHE A 235 7.56 -13.49 -6.81
CA PHE A 235 6.83 -14.74 -6.98
C PHE A 235 5.40 -14.62 -6.46
N HIS A 236 4.60 -15.65 -6.70
CA HIS A 236 3.22 -15.75 -6.26
C HIS A 236 3.08 -16.94 -5.32
N ASP A 237 2.64 -16.70 -4.07
CA ASP A 237 2.44 -17.70 -3.00
C ASP A 237 3.69 -18.47 -2.56
N CYS A 238 4.31 -19.23 -3.45
CA CYS A 238 5.53 -19.98 -3.21
C CYS A 238 6.38 -20.02 -4.50
N PRO A 239 7.71 -19.84 -4.43
CA PRO A 239 8.55 -19.95 -5.61
C PRO A 239 8.55 -21.40 -6.10
N GLU A 240 7.98 -21.64 -7.28
CA GLU A 240 7.97 -22.96 -7.90
C GLU A 240 9.09 -23.08 -8.95
N LYS A 241 8.76 -23.06 -10.25
CA LYS A 241 9.73 -23.24 -11.33
C LYS A 241 10.32 -21.93 -11.83
N PHE A 242 9.57 -20.84 -11.71
CA PHE A 242 9.93 -19.55 -12.26
C PHE A 242 9.68 -18.45 -11.23
N VAL A 243 10.54 -17.44 -11.28
CA VAL A 243 10.40 -16.18 -10.55
C VAL A 243 10.46 -15.02 -11.54
N TYR A 244 10.05 -13.84 -11.12
CA TYR A 244 9.93 -12.68 -12.00
C TYR A 244 10.94 -11.59 -11.64
N VAL A 245 11.54 -10.93 -12.64
CA VAL A 245 12.44 -9.78 -12.41
C VAL A 245 11.66 -8.54 -11.97
N HIS A 246 10.47 -8.37 -12.53
CA HIS A 246 9.48 -7.39 -12.14
C HIS A 246 8.17 -8.12 -11.88
N PRO A 247 7.28 -7.63 -11.01
CA PRO A 247 6.12 -8.36 -10.51
C PRO A 247 5.34 -9.18 -11.54
N HIS A 248 5.24 -8.74 -12.81
CA HIS A 248 4.49 -9.47 -13.85
C HIS A 248 5.12 -9.48 -15.26
N LEU A 249 6.41 -9.16 -15.43
CA LEU A 249 6.96 -8.90 -16.78
C LEU A 249 7.87 -10.01 -17.34
N THR A 250 8.90 -10.41 -16.60
CA THR A 250 9.97 -11.27 -17.14
C THR A 250 10.18 -12.48 -16.24
N GLN A 251 9.86 -13.67 -16.74
CA GLN A 251 10.08 -14.93 -16.06
C GLN A 251 11.53 -15.39 -16.19
N VAL A 252 12.10 -15.87 -15.10
CA VAL A 252 13.44 -16.44 -15.00
C VAL A 252 13.33 -17.77 -14.24
N PRO A 253 14.00 -18.84 -14.69
CA PRO A 253 13.98 -20.12 -13.97
C PRO A 253 14.53 -19.97 -12.55
N LEU A 254 13.84 -20.52 -11.56
CA LEU A 254 14.23 -20.42 -10.16
C LEU A 254 15.65 -20.97 -9.92
N GLU A 255 15.99 -22.10 -10.55
CA GLU A 255 17.30 -22.74 -10.39
C GLU A 255 18.45 -21.80 -10.77
N THR A 256 18.32 -21.08 -11.88
CA THR A 256 19.35 -20.11 -12.32
C THR A 256 19.52 -18.97 -11.32
N VAL A 257 18.44 -18.58 -10.63
CA VAL A 257 18.49 -17.56 -9.59
C VAL A 257 19.14 -18.10 -8.33
N LEU A 258 18.79 -19.32 -7.91
CA LEU A 258 19.36 -19.97 -6.73
C LEU A 258 20.85 -20.32 -6.90
N ASP A 259 21.29 -20.63 -8.12
CA ASP A 259 22.71 -20.84 -8.43
C ASP A 259 23.55 -19.59 -8.16
N THR A 260 23.01 -18.40 -8.44
CA THR A 260 23.70 -17.14 -8.08
C THR A 260 23.79 -16.91 -6.56
N ALA A 261 22.90 -17.55 -5.79
CA ALA A 261 22.82 -17.42 -4.35
C ALA A 261 23.64 -18.45 -3.56
N GLN A 262 24.39 -19.34 -4.23
CA GLN A 262 25.21 -20.35 -3.56
C GLN A 262 26.18 -19.70 -2.54
N GLY A 263 26.06 -20.09 -1.27
CA GLY A 263 26.86 -19.55 -0.15
C GLY A 263 26.53 -18.10 0.27
N ASN A 264 25.54 -17.48 -0.35
CA ASN A 264 25.11 -16.10 -0.09
C ASN A 264 23.82 -16.04 0.73
N SER A 265 23.48 -14.84 1.19
CA SER A 265 22.29 -14.63 2.01
C SER A 265 21.03 -14.53 1.14
N VAL A 266 19.97 -15.22 1.54
CA VAL A 266 18.67 -15.20 0.86
C VAL A 266 17.60 -14.71 1.83
N LEU A 267 16.85 -13.68 1.44
CA LEU A 267 15.72 -13.14 2.18
C LEU A 267 14.45 -13.42 1.37
N ILE A 268 13.51 -14.16 1.95
CA ILE A 268 12.18 -14.35 1.39
C ILE A 268 11.22 -13.45 2.18
N ILE A 269 10.34 -12.75 1.48
CA ILE A 269 9.31 -11.89 2.06
C ILE A 269 7.97 -12.38 1.56
N SER A 270 7.28 -13.19 2.38
CA SER A 270 5.96 -13.75 2.05
C SER A 270 5.26 -14.23 3.31
N ASP A 271 3.93 -14.23 3.29
CA ASP A 271 3.08 -14.86 4.29
C ASP A 271 2.88 -16.38 4.04
N ALA A 272 3.48 -16.92 2.98
CA ALA A 272 3.22 -18.26 2.46
C ALA A 272 1.72 -18.52 2.18
N GLY A 273 0.97 -17.44 1.90
CA GLY A 273 -0.48 -17.41 1.72
C GLY A 273 -1.31 -17.50 3.02
N SER A 274 -0.69 -17.42 4.20
CA SER A 274 -1.38 -17.53 5.48
C SER A 274 -2.38 -16.39 5.74
N ALA A 275 -2.17 -15.20 5.15
CA ALA A 275 -3.04 -14.04 5.33
C ALA A 275 -4.43 -14.22 4.70
N ARG A 276 -4.67 -15.29 3.92
CA ARG A 276 -5.98 -15.61 3.35
C ARG A 276 -6.98 -16.19 4.36
N GLY A 277 -6.53 -16.60 5.55
CA GLY A 277 -7.40 -17.06 6.63
C GLY A 277 -7.89 -18.52 6.54
N TYR A 278 -7.42 -19.31 5.56
CA TYR A 278 -7.72 -20.74 5.47
C TYR A 278 -6.44 -21.58 5.32
N TYR A 279 -6.46 -22.77 5.93
CA TYR A 279 -5.36 -23.73 5.88
C TYR A 279 -5.44 -24.61 4.63
N GLU A 280 -4.31 -24.79 3.94
CA GLU A 280 -4.22 -25.65 2.77
C GLU A 280 -2.96 -26.52 2.81
N LYS A 281 -3.16 -27.84 2.78
CA LYS A 281 -2.06 -28.82 2.87
C LYS A 281 -1.07 -28.73 1.71
N ARG A 282 -1.57 -28.44 0.51
CA ARG A 282 -0.73 -28.35 -0.70
C ARG A 282 0.30 -27.23 -0.60
N ARG A 283 -0.12 -26.05 -0.11
CA ARG A 283 0.78 -24.90 0.11
C ARG A 283 1.85 -25.22 1.14
N VAL A 284 1.48 -25.82 2.26
CA VAL A 284 2.45 -26.27 3.28
C VAL A 284 3.49 -27.23 2.68
N ALA A 285 3.05 -28.18 1.85
CA ALA A 285 3.94 -29.10 1.17
C ALA A 285 4.86 -28.39 0.16
N GLN A 286 4.34 -27.44 -0.62
CA GLN A 286 5.12 -26.63 -1.57
C GLN A 286 6.17 -25.77 -0.86
N THR A 287 5.79 -25.03 0.18
CA THR A 287 6.70 -24.23 1.00
C THR A 287 7.80 -25.09 1.61
N LYS A 288 7.44 -26.27 2.15
CA LYS A 288 8.42 -27.21 2.70
C LYS A 288 9.39 -27.72 1.62
N ALA A 289 8.88 -28.11 0.46
CA ALA A 289 9.70 -28.57 -0.66
C ALA A 289 10.64 -27.46 -1.15
N PHE A 290 10.18 -26.22 -1.22
CA PHE A 290 11.01 -25.08 -1.58
C PHE A 290 12.13 -24.84 -0.57
N ILE A 291 11.84 -24.82 0.74
CA ILE A 291 12.87 -24.63 1.78
C ILE A 291 13.90 -25.77 1.73
N GLN A 292 13.45 -27.02 1.53
CA GLN A 292 14.34 -28.16 1.34
C GLN A 292 15.24 -27.96 0.11
N ASN A 293 14.69 -27.51 -1.01
CA ASN A 293 15.47 -27.22 -2.20
C ASN A 293 16.49 -26.11 -1.95
N LEU A 294 16.06 -25.01 -1.32
CA LEU A 294 16.90 -23.86 -0.97
C LEU A 294 18.08 -24.25 -0.09
N SER A 295 17.87 -25.18 0.85
CA SER A 295 18.91 -25.65 1.77
C SER A 295 20.09 -26.35 1.05
N ASN A 296 19.89 -26.83 -0.18
CA ASN A 296 20.97 -27.39 -1.00
C ASN A 296 21.92 -26.30 -1.54
N TYR A 297 21.45 -25.05 -1.64
CA TYR A 297 22.23 -23.93 -2.19
C TYR A 297 22.89 -23.08 -1.10
N THR A 298 22.17 -22.83 0.00
CA THR A 298 22.65 -21.98 1.09
C THR A 298 21.96 -22.33 2.41
N TYR A 299 22.70 -22.16 3.50
CA TYR A 299 22.17 -22.23 4.88
C TYR A 299 21.82 -20.85 5.43
N LEU A 300 22.09 -19.78 4.68
CA LEU A 300 21.96 -18.40 5.13
C LEU A 300 20.66 -17.81 4.57
N TYR A 301 19.54 -18.44 4.86
CA TYR A 301 18.23 -17.98 4.42
C TYR A 301 17.30 -17.63 5.59
N THR A 302 16.38 -16.71 5.33
CA THR A 302 15.25 -16.43 6.22
C THR A 302 13.99 -16.22 5.38
N TRP A 303 12.86 -16.65 5.92
CA TRP A 303 11.51 -16.40 5.40
C TRP A 303 10.77 -15.53 6.40
#